data_AF-A0A957UXT6-F1
#
_entry.id   AF-A0A957UXT6-F1
#
_cell.length_a   1.000
_cell.length_b   1.000
_cell.length_c   1.000
_cell.angle_alpha   90.00
_cell.angle_beta   90.00
_cell.angle_gamma   90.00
#
_symmetry.space_group_name_H-M   'P 1'
#
loop_
_entity.id
_entity.type
_entity.pdbx_description
1 polymer ?
#
loop_
_entity_poly.entity_id
_entity_poly.type
_entity_poly.pdbx_seq_one_letter_code
_entity_poly.pdbx_strand_id
1 'polypeptide(L)'
;SITITHKYYDHRDADADLNVIFPLAHFRDLVAQSVIGGLGPRHFGFMGHIDAGQVEILRRRTAPEVAAKLRADGVDFAFLTPA
;
A
#
# COMPACT_ATOMS: atom_id res chain seq x y z
N SER A 1 14.67 -7.73 -4.88
CA SER A 1 14.90 -6.79 -3.76
C SER A 1 13.96 -5.61 -3.93
N ILE A 2 13.28 -5.20 -2.86
CA ILE A 2 12.50 -3.95 -2.84
C ILE A 2 13.48 -2.82 -2.51
N THR A 3 13.42 -1.70 -3.25
CA THR A 3 14.31 -0.55 -3.07
C THR A 3 13.47 0.70 -2.84
N ILE A 4 13.72 1.41 -1.74
CA ILE A 4 13.09 2.69 -1.43
C ILE A 4 13.94 3.78 -2.09
N THR A 5 13.36 4.55 -3.02
CA THR A 5 14.10 5.56 -3.82
C THR A 5 13.77 7.01 -3.43
N HIS A 6 12.87 7.21 -2.46
CA HIS A 6 12.33 8.52 -2.13
C HIS A 6 13.14 9.20 -1.02
N LYS A 7 13.61 10.44 -1.26
CA LYS A 7 14.54 11.18 -0.37
C LYS A 7 13.88 12.15 0.61
N TYR A 8 12.55 12.31 0.56
CA TYR A 8 11.83 13.38 1.28
C TYR A 8 11.09 12.92 2.56
N TYR A 9 11.27 11.66 2.98
CA TYR A 9 10.78 11.15 4.25
C TYR A 9 11.92 10.44 4.98
N ASP A 10 11.93 10.54 6.31
CA ASP A 10 12.89 9.85 7.17
C ASP A 10 12.61 8.34 7.14
N HIS A 11 13.25 7.64 6.21
CA HIS A 11 13.01 6.23 5.95
C HIS A 11 13.80 5.29 6.88
N ARG A 12 14.39 5.79 7.98
CA ARG A 12 15.16 4.97 8.93
C ARG A 12 14.37 3.77 9.45
N ASP A 13 13.09 3.96 9.76
CA ASP A 13 12.23 2.90 10.26
C ASP A 13 11.88 1.88 9.16
N ALA A 14 11.69 2.34 7.92
CA ALA A 14 11.44 1.47 6.77
C ALA A 14 12.69 0.71 6.30
N ASP A 15 13.88 1.31 6.47
CA ASP A 15 15.17 0.65 6.25
C ASP A 15 15.43 -0.44 7.31
N ALA A 16 15.06 -0.16 8.56
CA ALA A 16 15.17 -1.10 9.66
C ALA A 16 14.15 -2.24 9.55
N ASP A 17 12.92 -1.93 9.17
CA ASP A 17 11.85 -2.89 8.93
C ASP A 17 10.88 -2.40 7.84
N LEU A 18 10.99 -3.02 6.66
CA LEU A 18 10.13 -2.72 5.52
C LEU A 18 8.65 -2.98 5.84
N ASN A 19 8.34 -3.84 6.82
CA ASN A 19 6.96 -4.13 7.19
C ASN A 19 6.23 -2.93 7.81
N VAL A 20 6.93 -1.91 8.27
CA VAL A 20 6.31 -0.66 8.77
C VAL A 20 5.51 0.04 7.67
N ILE A 21 6.05 0.05 6.44
CA ILE A 21 5.40 0.71 5.29
C ILE A 21 4.73 -0.29 4.35
N PHE A 22 5.22 -1.54 4.31
CA PHE A 22 4.70 -2.61 3.46
C PHE A 22 4.72 -3.96 4.18
N PRO A 23 3.74 -4.23 5.08
CA PRO A 23 3.69 -5.39 5.99
C PRO A 23 3.43 -6.74 5.31
N LEU A 24 3.97 -6.95 4.12
CA LEU A 24 3.69 -8.13 3.30
C LEU A 24 4.14 -9.43 4.01
N ALA A 25 5.19 -9.39 4.84
CA ALA A 25 5.59 -10.57 5.60
C ALA A 25 4.53 -10.93 6.65
N HIS A 26 4.07 -9.96 7.44
CA HIS A 26 3.02 -10.21 8.44
C HIS A 26 1.71 -10.70 7.82
N PHE A 27 1.32 -10.14 6.68
CA PHE A 27 0.11 -10.61 5.98
C PHE A 27 0.29 -12.03 5.41
N ARG A 28 1.49 -12.43 4.99
CA ARG A 28 1.78 -13.83 4.63
C ARG A 28 1.68 -14.76 5.83
N ASP A 29 2.14 -14.33 7.01
CA ASP A 29 2.00 -15.12 8.23
C ASP A 29 0.52 -15.31 8.61
N LEU A 30 -0.31 -14.28 8.45
CA LEU A 30 -1.76 -14.39 8.66
C LEU A 30 -2.43 -15.38 7.69
N VAL A 31 -1.99 -15.43 6.43
CA VAL A 31 -2.44 -16.45 5.47
C VAL A 31 -1.96 -17.84 5.91
N ALA A 32 -0.70 -17.99 6.31
CA ALA A 32 -0.16 -19.27 6.77
C ALA A 32 -0.89 -19.80 8.02
N GLN A 33 -1.31 -18.89 8.91
CA GLN A 33 -2.12 -19.19 10.09
C GLN A 33 -3.62 -19.34 9.77
N SER A 34 -4.03 -19.22 8.51
CA SER A 34 -5.43 -19.29 8.05
C SER A 34 -6.36 -18.26 8.70
N VAL A 35 -5.82 -17.13 9.15
CA VAL A 35 -6.60 -16.01 9.70
C VAL A 35 -7.30 -15.24 8.58
N ILE A 36 -6.65 -15.13 7.42
CA ILE A 36 -7.22 -14.56 6.19
C ILE A 36 -7.06 -15.56 5.03
N GLY A 37 -7.97 -15.50 4.06
CA GLY A 37 -8.02 -16.49 2.97
C GLY A 37 -6.89 -16.36 1.92
N GLY A 38 -6.25 -15.19 1.82
CA GLY A 38 -5.19 -14.96 0.84
C GLY A 38 -4.82 -13.49 0.72
N LEU A 39 -3.90 -13.20 -0.21
CA LEU A 39 -3.49 -11.85 -0.58
C LEU A 39 -3.98 -11.50 -1.98
N GLY A 40 -4.35 -10.24 -2.18
CA GLY A 40 -4.68 -9.71 -3.49
C GLY A 40 -3.48 -9.76 -4.44
N PRO A 41 -3.72 -9.87 -5.77
CA PRO A 41 -2.64 -9.95 -6.76
C PRO A 41 -1.90 -8.63 -6.97
N ARG A 42 -2.43 -7.51 -6.46
CA ARG A 42 -1.88 -6.16 -6.64
C ARG A 42 -1.84 -5.40 -5.32
N HIS A 43 -0.77 -4.63 -5.15
CA HIS A 43 -0.57 -3.71 -4.03
C HIS A 43 -0.23 -2.33 -4.62
N PHE A 44 -0.82 -1.28 -4.04
CA PHE A 44 -0.70 0.07 -4.57
C PHE A 44 -0.03 0.99 -3.54
N GLY A 45 0.91 1.82 -4.01
CA GLY A 45 1.47 2.93 -3.25
C GLY A 45 1.04 4.26 -3.87
N PHE A 46 1.01 5.31 -3.05
CA PHE A 46 0.74 6.68 -3.48
C PHE A 46 1.94 7.57 -3.15
N MET A 47 2.09 8.71 -3.85
CA MET A 47 3.04 9.73 -3.40
C MET A 47 2.54 10.36 -2.10
N GLY A 48 3.38 10.37 -1.07
CA GLY A 48 3.06 11.01 0.22
C GLY A 48 3.13 12.53 0.18
N HIS A 49 3.96 13.11 -0.71
CA HIS A 49 4.03 14.55 -0.93
C HIS A 49 3.19 14.93 -2.15
N ILE A 50 2.03 15.53 -1.92
CA ILE A 50 1.11 16.00 -2.95
C ILE A 50 0.71 17.45 -2.68
N ASP A 51 0.85 18.31 -3.68
CA ASP A 51 0.38 19.69 -3.63
C ASP A 51 -1.14 19.77 -3.84
N ALA A 52 -1.76 20.91 -3.50
CA ALA A 52 -3.22 21.08 -3.54
C ALA A 52 -3.88 20.68 -4.87
N GLY A 53 -3.23 20.93 -6.01
CA GLY A 53 -3.73 20.50 -7.32
C GLY A 53 -3.67 18.97 -7.54
N GLN A 54 -2.68 18.30 -6.96
CA GLN A 54 -2.50 16.84 -7.04
C GLN A 54 -3.45 16.10 -6.09
N VAL A 55 -3.83 16.72 -4.97
CA VAL A 55 -4.87 16.18 -4.06
C VAL A 55 -6.18 15.95 -4.81
N GLU A 56 -6.60 16.89 -5.66
CA GLU A 56 -7.86 16.73 -6.38
C GLU A 56 -7.79 15.66 -7.46
N ILE A 57 -6.63 15.49 -8.10
CA ILE A 57 -6.37 14.39 -9.03
C ILE A 57 -6.43 13.04 -8.29
N LEU A 58 -5.77 12.94 -7.14
CA LEU A 58 -5.81 11.75 -6.30
C LEU A 58 -7.26 11.41 -5.93
N ARG A 59 -8.02 12.38 -5.41
CA ARG A 59 -9.37 12.17 -4.91
C ARG A 59 -10.36 11.81 -6.03
N ARG A 60 -10.28 12.46 -7.19
CA ARG A 60 -11.27 12.29 -8.27
C ARG A 60 -10.90 11.23 -9.30
N ARG A 61 -9.63 10.87 -9.42
CA ARG A 61 -9.17 9.95 -10.47
C ARG A 61 -8.42 8.76 -9.89
N THR A 62 -7.26 8.98 -9.30
CA THR A 62 -6.34 7.89 -8.98
C THR A 62 -6.89 6.96 -7.90
N ALA A 63 -7.43 7.49 -6.79
CA ALA A 63 -7.99 6.66 -5.74
C ALA A 63 -9.24 5.87 -6.21
N PRO A 64 -10.21 6.46 -6.94
CA PRO A 64 -11.29 5.70 -7.55
C PRO A 64 -10.83 4.60 -8.52
N GLU A 65 -9.83 4.87 -9.36
CA GLU A 65 -9.26 3.88 -10.29
C GLU A 65 -8.60 2.70 -9.55
N VAL A 66 -7.86 2.97 -8.48
CA VAL A 66 -7.28 1.94 -7.61
C VAL A 66 -8.37 1.13 -6.92
N ALA A 67 -9.39 1.77 -6.39
CA ALA A 67 -10.52 1.08 -5.76
C ALA A 67 -11.27 0.18 -6.76
N ALA A 68 -11.47 0.62 -8.00
CA ALA A 68 -12.09 -0.19 -9.05
C ALA A 68 -11.24 -1.43 -9.39
N LYS A 69 -9.91 -1.27 -9.43
CA LYS A 69 -8.97 -2.37 -9.62
C LYS A 69 -9.06 -3.39 -8.47
N LEU A 70 -9.00 -2.95 -7.22
CA LEU A 70 -9.11 -3.84 -6.05
C LEU A 70 -10.44 -4.62 -6.05
N ARG A 71 -11.55 -3.95 -6.36
CA ARG A 71 -12.86 -4.61 -6.51
C ARG A 71 -12.85 -5.66 -7.63
N ALA A 72 -12.24 -5.36 -8.77
CA ALA A 72 -12.14 -6.31 -9.88
C ALA A 72 -11.28 -7.55 -9.54
N ASP A 73 -10.33 -7.41 -8.60
CA ASP A 73 -9.54 -8.53 -8.09
C ASP A 73 -10.28 -9.36 -7.03
N GLY A 74 -11.51 -8.99 -6.67
CA GLY A 74 -12.28 -9.68 -5.62
C GLY A 74 -11.73 -9.44 -4.21
N VAL A 75 -11.05 -8.33 -3.97
CA VAL A 75 -10.55 -7.98 -2.63
C VAL A 75 -11.72 -7.58 -1.71
N ASP A 76 -11.86 -8.29 -0.58
CA ASP A 76 -12.86 -7.98 0.45
C ASP A 76 -12.46 -6.77 1.32
N PHE A 77 -11.17 -6.68 1.68
CA PHE A 77 -10.62 -5.65 2.56
C PHE A 77 -9.29 -5.12 2.03
N ALA A 78 -9.10 -3.80 2.12
CA ALA A 78 -7.82 -3.14 1.84
C ALA A 78 -7.23 -2.59 3.14
N PHE A 79 -5.94 -2.85 3.38
CA PHE A 79 -5.19 -2.29 4.50
C PHE A 79 -4.36 -1.11 4.02
N LEU A 80 -4.49 0.04 4.68
CA LEU A 80 -3.76 1.25 4.36
C LEU A 80 -2.74 1.54 5.45
N THR A 81 -1.46 1.62 5.07
CA THR A 81 -0.36 2.05 5.95
C THR A 81 0.00 3.51 5.65
N PRO A 82 0.21 4.35 6.68
CA PRO A 82 0.95 5.59 6.47
C PRO A 82 2.40 5.24 6.10
N ALA A 83 2.99 6.05 5.22
CA ALA A 83 4.41 5.99 4.88
C ALA A 83 5.15 7.15 5.54
#